data_AF-R7WPU9-F1
#
_entry.id   AF-R7WPU9-F1
#
_cell.length_a   1.000
_cell.length_b   1.000
_cell.length_c   1.000
_cell.angle_alpha   90.00
_cell.angle_beta   90.00
_cell.angle_gamma   90.00
#
_symmetry.space_group_name_H-M   'P 1'
#
loop_
_entity.id
_entity.type
_entity.pdbx_description
1 polymer ?
#
loop_
_entity_poly.entity_id
_entity_poly.type
_entity_poly.pdbx_seq_one_letter_code
_entity_poly.pdbx_strand_id
1 'polypeptide(L)'
;MVWANIGHSYETFWHTELAITIADHGIALDLEHWVNDALMTLFFFVVGLEVKRELAMGELTDRSRASVPVVAAIAGLALPALLFLLVNPSGDEAQAWGVVVSTDTAFVLGALALVGPKRGARLRVFVLTLAVADDIGALAIIAVFYTDDLDLRALALGAVGLAVIWQLRRLEVWRGVTYFLVAAATWLAFFESGVHPTLAGVLIALILPVYPPRRAEVEHAGEVTRAFRQSPNSDYARSAQLAVVKAVSVNERLLRLYRPYTSYLVVPIFALANAGIVVGGGAIGQALGSPLTWGIVLALVVGKLVGIAGATALVVRTRWGVLPPGLSLGHVLGGAALAGIGFTISLFIVELAVDDAAAANDARIGVLVAAILSTALAWAIFRIDERLNPPVADAGTHLLRPVDPERDHVRGPVDAPLTLVEYGDFECPFCSKATGSMWEVRAHFGDSLRYVFRHLPKDDEHPHARFAAEAAEAAAEQGRFWELHDQLFRHSDALTEEDVYDYAEDLGLDMDRFESELRHGALASRVEDDRLDAATSDLAVTPTFYVGRTHGEMALHTWPFDAASLIRALEALRH
;
A
#
# COMPACT_ATOMS: atom_id res chain seq x y z
N MET A 1 28.98 -0.74 11.83
CA MET A 1 29.87 -1.86 12.23
C MET A 1 31.33 -1.73 11.79
N VAL A 2 31.71 -1.98 10.53
CA VAL A 2 33.14 -2.00 10.13
C VAL A 2 33.86 -0.71 10.50
N TRP A 3 33.30 0.45 10.11
CA TRP A 3 33.90 1.76 10.42
C TRP A 3 33.95 2.03 11.94
N ALA A 4 32.88 1.75 12.67
CA ALA A 4 32.80 1.91 14.14
C ALA A 4 33.83 1.08 14.93
N ASN A 5 34.41 0.04 14.33
CA ASN A 5 35.41 -0.82 14.97
C ASN A 5 36.83 -0.63 14.43
N ILE A 6 37.03 0.22 13.42
CA ILE A 6 38.35 0.54 12.85
C ILE A 6 38.75 1.95 13.30
N GLY A 7 39.42 2.02 14.44
CA GLY A 7 39.93 3.27 15.03
C GLY A 7 38.84 4.13 15.69
N HIS A 8 39.14 5.40 15.93
CA HIS A 8 38.26 6.36 16.63
C HIS A 8 37.60 7.37 15.69
N SER A 9 37.79 7.24 14.37
CA SER A 9 37.32 8.22 13.40
C SER A 9 35.81 8.24 13.22
N TYR A 10 35.12 7.14 13.53
CA TYR A 10 33.67 7.04 13.47
C TYR A 10 33.00 7.97 14.50
N GLU A 11 33.33 7.78 15.78
CA GLU A 11 32.85 8.60 16.90
C GLU A 11 33.20 10.08 16.69
N THR A 12 34.44 10.35 16.30
CA THR A 12 34.90 11.73 16.07
C THR A 12 34.11 12.42 14.95
N PHE A 13 33.74 11.67 13.90
CA PHE A 13 32.99 12.22 12.77
C PHE A 13 31.55 12.53 13.16
N TRP A 14 30.84 11.58 13.76
CA TRP A 14 29.42 11.75 14.08
C TRP A 14 29.17 12.78 15.19
N HIS A 15 30.07 12.87 16.17
CA HIS A 15 30.05 13.91 17.20
C HIS A 15 30.70 15.24 16.78
N THR A 16 30.95 15.44 15.48
CA THR A 16 31.39 16.77 15.00
C THR A 16 30.22 17.75 15.09
N GLU A 17 30.40 18.83 15.85
CA GLU A 17 29.38 19.88 15.97
C GLU A 17 29.19 20.66 14.67
N LEU A 18 27.94 20.76 14.23
CA LEU A 18 27.48 21.62 13.16
C LEU A 18 26.47 22.63 13.73
N ALA A 19 26.85 23.91 13.73
CA ALA A 19 26.01 24.98 14.21
C ALA A 19 25.51 25.89 13.09
N ILE A 20 24.21 26.22 13.10
CA ILE A 20 23.59 27.22 12.24
C ILE A 20 23.13 28.38 13.13
N THR A 21 23.75 29.54 12.96
CA THR A 21 23.47 30.74 13.78
C THR A 21 23.02 31.91 12.90
N ILE A 22 22.00 32.63 13.37
CA ILE A 22 21.50 33.87 12.78
C ILE A 22 21.37 34.90 13.92
N ALA A 23 22.30 35.86 13.94
CA ALA A 23 22.45 36.82 15.04
C ALA A 23 22.62 36.10 16.39
N ASP A 24 21.76 36.38 17.37
CA ASP A 24 21.86 35.83 18.74
C ASP A 24 21.14 34.48 18.90
N HIS A 25 20.52 33.94 17.85
CA HIS A 25 19.78 32.69 17.88
C HIS A 25 20.46 31.67 16.97
N GLY A 26 20.55 30.42 17.41
CA GLY A 26 21.11 29.35 16.59
C GLY A 26 20.94 27.99 17.22
N ILE A 27 21.09 26.98 16.39
CA ILE A 27 21.06 25.57 16.78
C ILE A 27 22.46 25.02 16.57
N ALA A 28 23.00 24.36 17.60
CA ALA A 28 24.22 23.59 17.53
C ALA A 28 23.87 22.14 17.87
N LEU A 29 24.07 21.25 16.90
CA LEU A 29 23.86 19.82 17.02
C LEU A 29 25.06 19.11 16.41
N ASP A 30 25.37 17.91 16.88
CA ASP A 30 26.32 17.07 16.17
C ASP A 30 25.71 16.49 14.89
N LEU A 31 26.56 15.90 14.04
CA LEU A 31 26.10 15.36 12.76
C LEU A 31 25.09 14.22 12.93
N GLU A 32 25.20 13.43 14.00
CA GLU A 32 24.25 12.37 14.32
C GLU A 32 22.86 12.92 14.62
N HIS A 33 22.76 13.92 15.49
CA HIS A 33 21.50 14.59 15.80
C HIS A 33 20.92 15.31 14.58
N TRP A 34 21.73 15.94 13.72
CA TRP A 34 21.24 16.50 12.46
C TRP A 34 20.62 15.43 11.55
N VAL A 35 21.23 14.25 11.47
CA VAL A 35 20.66 13.12 10.71
C VAL A 35 19.36 12.65 11.35
N ASN A 36 19.35 12.48 12.67
CA ASN A 36 18.21 11.97 13.42
C ASN A 36 17.03 12.93 13.41
N ASP A 37 17.24 14.23 13.57
CA ASP A 37 16.13 15.19 13.61
C ASP A 37 15.69 15.66 12.23
N ALA A 38 16.63 15.98 11.32
CA ALA A 38 16.27 16.55 10.03
C ALA A 38 15.97 15.49 8.97
N LEU A 39 16.81 14.48 8.81
CA LEU A 39 16.56 13.45 7.78
C LEU A 39 15.39 12.55 8.17
N MET A 40 15.25 12.18 9.45
CA MET A 40 14.08 11.40 9.85
C MET A 40 12.78 12.20 9.75
N THR A 41 12.80 13.52 9.88
CA THR A 41 11.61 14.33 9.59
C THR A 41 11.16 14.13 8.14
N LEU A 42 12.09 14.04 7.19
CA LEU A 42 11.74 13.75 5.79
C LEU A 42 11.23 12.31 5.61
N PHE A 43 11.82 11.34 6.33
CA PHE A 43 11.33 9.95 6.35
C PHE A 43 9.89 9.87 6.86
N PHE A 44 9.64 10.43 8.04
CA PHE A 44 8.31 10.44 8.66
C PHE A 44 7.31 11.30 7.87
N PHE A 45 7.74 12.35 7.17
CA PHE A 45 6.91 13.04 6.19
C PHE A 45 6.43 12.08 5.09
N VAL A 46 7.31 11.28 4.50
CA VAL A 46 6.94 10.27 3.47
C VAL A 46 6.02 9.20 4.04
N VAL A 47 6.29 8.70 5.25
CA VAL A 47 5.41 7.77 5.97
C VAL A 47 4.03 8.39 6.18
N GLY A 48 3.97 9.65 6.64
CA GLY A 48 2.71 10.38 6.83
C GLY A 48 1.93 10.58 5.52
N LEU A 49 2.62 10.75 4.39
CA LEU A 49 1.96 10.81 3.07
C LEU A 49 1.32 9.47 2.70
N GLU A 50 2.01 8.37 2.98
CA GLU A 50 1.54 7.01 2.75
C GLU A 50 0.36 6.66 3.65
N VAL A 51 0.44 6.97 4.95
CA VAL A 51 -0.68 6.89 5.90
C VAL A 51 -1.90 7.65 5.38
N LYS A 52 -1.70 8.91 4.97
CA LYS A 52 -2.80 9.74 4.45
C LYS A 52 -3.42 9.14 3.19
N ARG A 53 -2.61 8.54 2.31
CA ARG A 53 -3.07 7.86 1.10
C ARG A 53 -3.91 6.64 1.45
N GLU A 54 -3.43 5.82 2.37
CA GLU A 54 -4.07 4.56 2.75
C GLU A 54 -5.43 4.79 3.42
N LEU A 55 -5.52 5.81 4.30
CA LEU A 55 -6.77 6.21 4.95
C LEU A 55 -7.80 6.83 4.00
N ALA A 56 -7.37 7.41 2.88
CA ALA A 56 -8.25 8.13 1.96
C ALA A 56 -8.64 7.32 0.72
N MET A 57 -7.77 6.44 0.23
CA MET A 57 -7.96 5.70 -1.02
C MET A 57 -7.44 4.25 -0.98
N GLY A 58 -6.91 3.79 0.15
CA GLY A 58 -6.31 2.46 0.29
C GLY A 58 -7.21 1.45 1.00
N GLU A 59 -6.62 0.34 1.44
CA GLU A 59 -7.32 -0.76 2.11
C GLU A 59 -7.94 -0.34 3.46
N LEU A 60 -7.46 0.74 4.07
CA LEU A 60 -7.99 1.27 5.33
C LEU A 60 -9.32 2.04 5.19
N THR A 61 -9.81 2.24 3.96
CA THR A 61 -11.11 2.90 3.72
C THR A 61 -12.30 1.98 4.00
N ASP A 62 -12.16 0.68 3.73
CA ASP A 62 -13.17 -0.34 3.97
C ASP A 62 -13.07 -0.85 5.41
N ARG A 63 -14.12 -0.67 6.21
CA ARG A 63 -14.12 -1.05 7.63
C ARG A 63 -13.94 -2.56 7.85
N SER A 64 -14.45 -3.40 6.96
CA SER A 64 -14.41 -4.85 7.08
C SER A 64 -13.02 -5.41 6.75
N ARG A 65 -12.33 -4.79 5.79
CA ARG A 65 -10.96 -5.16 5.39
C ARG A 65 -9.90 -4.51 6.26
N ALA A 66 -10.13 -3.27 6.71
CA ALA A 66 -9.24 -2.53 7.59
C ALA A 66 -9.14 -3.11 9.00
N SER A 67 -10.18 -3.79 9.49
CA SER A 67 -10.21 -4.31 10.86
C SER A 67 -9.08 -5.29 11.15
N VAL A 68 -8.70 -6.13 10.18
CA VAL A 68 -7.60 -7.09 10.34
C VAL A 68 -6.25 -6.39 10.55
N PRO A 69 -5.71 -5.60 9.60
CA PRO A 69 -4.41 -4.96 9.76
C PRO A 69 -4.38 -3.97 10.94
N VAL A 70 -5.47 -3.27 11.24
CA VAL A 70 -5.51 -2.33 12.39
C VAL A 70 -5.45 -3.07 13.72
N VAL A 71 -6.26 -4.11 13.93
CA VAL A 71 -6.24 -4.89 15.17
C VAL A 71 -4.93 -5.66 15.31
N ALA A 72 -4.41 -6.19 14.20
CA ALA A 72 -3.11 -6.85 14.16
C ALA A 72 -1.96 -5.89 14.51
N ALA A 73 -1.99 -4.66 14.00
CA ALA A 73 -1.04 -3.61 14.35
C ALA A 73 -1.13 -3.28 15.84
N ILE A 74 -2.31 -2.96 16.36
CA ILE A 74 -2.48 -2.65 17.79
C ILE A 74 -1.94 -3.78 18.69
N ALA A 75 -2.26 -5.03 18.38
CA ALA A 75 -1.70 -6.18 19.11
C ALA A 75 -0.19 -6.33 18.91
N GLY A 76 0.31 -6.03 17.70
CA GLY A 76 1.72 -5.97 17.33
C GLY A 76 2.48 -4.81 17.96
N LEU A 77 1.82 -3.81 18.55
CA LEU A 77 2.44 -2.75 19.35
C LEU A 77 2.38 -3.12 20.84
N ALA A 78 1.20 -3.54 21.32
CA ALA A 78 0.95 -3.78 22.74
C ALA A 78 1.64 -5.03 23.29
N LEU A 79 1.62 -6.15 22.55
CA LEU A 79 2.17 -7.41 23.05
C LEU A 79 3.71 -7.39 23.18
N PRO A 80 4.49 -6.87 22.20
CA PRO A 80 5.93 -6.69 22.38
C PRO A 80 6.26 -5.81 23.59
N ALA A 81 5.60 -4.66 23.74
CA ALA A 81 5.82 -3.76 24.87
C ALA A 81 5.57 -4.46 26.21
N LEU A 82 4.46 -5.20 26.32
CA LEU A 82 4.15 -5.98 27.53
C LEU A 82 5.21 -7.04 27.81
N LEU A 83 5.63 -7.80 26.80
CA LEU A 83 6.65 -8.82 26.95
C LEU A 83 8.00 -8.23 27.36
N PHE A 84 8.37 -7.08 26.80
CA PHE A 84 9.59 -6.37 27.17
C PHE A 84 9.55 -5.95 28.64
N LEU A 85 8.45 -5.33 29.09
CA LEU A 85 8.27 -4.90 30.48
C LEU A 85 8.20 -6.09 31.46
N LEU A 86 7.76 -7.27 31.03
CA LEU A 86 7.79 -8.48 31.86
C LEU A 86 9.22 -9.00 32.08
N VAL A 87 10.10 -8.84 31.09
CA VAL A 87 11.52 -9.22 31.19
C VAL A 87 12.33 -8.15 31.93
N ASN A 88 12.00 -6.87 31.69
CA ASN A 88 12.66 -5.71 32.29
C ASN A 88 11.64 -4.88 33.11
N PRO A 89 11.20 -5.37 34.28
CA PRO A 89 10.09 -4.76 35.04
C PRO A 89 10.47 -3.51 35.82
N SER A 90 11.76 -3.21 35.97
CA SER A 90 12.25 -2.12 36.81
C SER A 90 13.63 -1.65 36.38
N GLY A 91 13.95 -0.37 36.65
CA GLY A 91 15.23 0.25 36.33
C GLY A 91 15.11 1.17 35.12
N ASP A 92 16.20 1.86 34.78
CA ASP A 92 16.25 2.81 33.67
C ASP A 92 16.02 2.10 32.32
N GLU A 93 16.41 0.84 32.22
CA GLU A 93 16.15 -0.03 31.06
C GLU A 93 14.65 -0.23 30.74
N ALA A 94 13.75 -0.08 31.72
CA ALA A 94 12.31 -0.22 31.50
C ALA A 94 11.75 0.90 30.60
N GLN A 95 12.43 2.05 30.53
CA GLN A 95 12.05 3.16 29.66
C GLN A 95 12.26 2.85 28.17
N ALA A 96 13.06 1.83 27.84
CA ALA A 96 13.33 1.41 26.47
C ALA A 96 12.22 0.54 25.83
N TRP A 97 11.04 0.44 26.45
CA TRP A 97 9.94 -0.38 25.91
C TRP A 97 9.47 0.06 24.52
N GLY A 98 9.63 1.34 24.14
CA GLY A 98 9.32 1.82 22.81
C GLY A 98 10.18 1.18 21.71
N VAL A 99 11.39 0.71 22.04
CA VAL A 99 12.32 0.08 21.08
C VAL A 99 11.71 -1.13 20.39
N VAL A 100 10.82 -1.86 21.08
CA VAL A 100 10.27 -3.14 20.60
C VAL A 100 8.92 -2.99 19.89
N VAL A 101 8.46 -1.75 19.70
CA VAL A 101 7.12 -1.45 19.21
C VAL A 101 7.10 -1.28 17.69
N SER A 102 8.15 -0.72 17.10
CA SER A 102 8.16 -0.36 15.68
C SER A 102 8.53 -1.50 14.74
N THR A 103 8.10 -1.36 13.48
CA THR A 103 8.43 -2.27 12.37
C THR A 103 9.07 -1.45 11.24
N ASP A 104 10.25 -1.83 10.76
CA ASP A 104 10.91 -1.15 9.63
C ASP A 104 10.35 -1.65 8.30
N THR A 105 9.42 -0.88 7.73
CA THR A 105 8.78 -1.18 6.45
C THR A 105 9.78 -1.48 5.32
N ALA A 106 10.90 -0.74 5.23
CA ALA A 106 11.85 -0.89 4.14
C ALA A 106 12.61 -2.22 4.24
N PHE A 107 13.10 -2.55 5.43
CA PHE A 107 13.77 -3.83 5.68
C PHE A 107 12.81 -5.01 5.61
N VAL A 108 11.57 -4.86 6.10
CA VAL A 108 10.56 -5.91 6.02
C VAL A 108 10.24 -6.25 4.57
N LEU A 109 10.01 -5.25 3.70
CA LEU A 109 9.75 -5.50 2.29
C LEU A 109 10.99 -6.06 1.56
N GLY A 110 12.19 -5.61 1.93
CA GLY A 110 13.45 -6.16 1.41
C GLY A 110 13.64 -7.62 1.80
N ALA A 111 13.43 -7.96 3.07
CA ALA A 111 13.49 -9.33 3.58
C ALA A 111 12.40 -10.20 2.96
N LEU A 112 11.17 -9.69 2.83
CA LEU A 112 10.07 -10.38 2.16
C LEU A 112 10.40 -10.69 0.68
N ALA A 113 11.14 -9.81 -0.01
CA ALA A 113 11.60 -10.10 -1.37
C ALA A 113 12.65 -11.22 -1.43
N LEU A 114 13.42 -11.42 -0.35
CA LEU A 114 14.47 -12.46 -0.26
C LEU A 114 13.94 -13.82 0.20
N VAL A 115 13.10 -13.83 1.24
CA VAL A 115 12.64 -15.06 1.92
C VAL A 115 11.18 -15.39 1.70
N GLY A 116 10.39 -14.42 1.21
CA GLY A 116 8.97 -14.58 0.99
C GLY A 116 8.61 -15.47 -0.20
N PRO A 117 7.33 -15.83 -0.33
CA PRO A 117 6.84 -16.66 -1.43
C PRO A 117 6.98 -15.93 -2.77
N LYS A 118 7.31 -16.68 -3.82
CA LYS A 118 7.55 -16.15 -5.18
C LYS A 118 6.40 -15.28 -5.71
N ARG A 119 5.15 -15.57 -5.32
CA ARG A 119 3.93 -14.87 -5.74
C ARG A 119 3.22 -14.16 -4.57
N GLY A 120 3.96 -13.60 -3.63
CA GLY A 120 3.40 -12.90 -2.46
C GLY A 120 2.92 -11.46 -2.69
N ALA A 121 2.34 -11.11 -3.84
CA ALA A 121 1.92 -9.72 -4.11
C ALA A 121 0.93 -9.20 -3.06
N ARG A 122 -0.08 -10.01 -2.73
CA ARG A 122 -1.08 -9.68 -1.68
C ARG A 122 -0.47 -9.64 -0.29
N LEU A 123 0.50 -10.52 -0.01
CA LEU A 123 1.26 -10.48 1.23
C LEU A 123 2.08 -9.19 1.35
N ARG A 124 2.68 -8.69 0.26
CA ARG A 124 3.39 -7.40 0.26
C ARG A 124 2.44 -6.24 0.58
N VAL A 125 1.25 -6.24 -0.03
CA VAL A 125 0.23 -5.22 0.24
C VAL A 125 -0.22 -5.29 1.70
N PHE A 126 -0.58 -6.48 2.19
CA PHE A 126 -0.96 -6.67 3.60
C PHE A 126 0.13 -6.21 4.57
N VAL A 127 1.39 -6.58 4.33
CA VAL A 127 2.53 -6.18 5.16
C VAL A 127 2.76 -4.68 5.10
N LEU A 128 2.58 -4.04 3.93
CA LEU A 128 2.65 -2.59 3.80
C LEU A 128 1.53 -1.92 4.62
N THR A 129 0.28 -2.38 4.49
CA THR A 129 -0.86 -1.83 5.25
C THR A 129 -0.66 -1.98 6.76
N LEU A 130 -0.18 -3.16 7.20
CA LEU A 130 0.16 -3.44 8.59
C LEU A 130 1.28 -2.50 9.08
N ALA A 131 2.36 -2.36 8.32
CA ALA A 131 3.49 -1.55 8.71
C ALA A 131 3.13 -0.05 8.78
N VAL A 132 2.27 0.43 7.87
CA VAL A 132 1.70 1.78 7.94
C VAL A 132 0.89 1.99 9.21
N ALA A 133 0.05 1.01 9.60
CA ALA A 133 -0.70 1.10 10.86
C ALA A 133 0.21 1.05 12.10
N ASP A 134 1.23 0.21 12.08
CA ASP A 134 2.27 0.14 13.12
C ASP A 134 3.02 1.48 13.24
N ASP A 135 3.44 2.09 12.13
CA ASP A 135 4.18 3.35 12.10
C ASP A 135 3.39 4.50 12.73
N ILE A 136 2.08 4.57 12.48
CA ILE A 136 1.19 5.55 13.14
C ILE A 136 1.22 5.37 14.65
N GLY A 137 1.12 4.12 15.11
CA GLY A 137 1.11 3.80 16.53
C GLY A 137 2.45 4.08 17.20
N ALA A 138 3.56 3.68 16.56
CA ALA A 138 4.91 3.95 17.04
C ALA A 138 5.17 5.46 17.15
N LEU A 139 4.76 6.24 16.13
CA LEU A 139 4.88 7.69 16.15
C LEU A 139 4.03 8.34 17.25
N ALA A 140 2.80 7.87 17.45
CA ALA A 140 1.95 8.35 18.54
C ALA A 140 2.57 8.05 19.92
N ILE A 141 3.27 6.92 20.06
CA ILE A 141 3.99 6.57 21.29
C ILE A 141 5.18 7.51 21.51
N ILE A 142 6.00 7.76 20.48
CA ILE A 142 7.12 8.73 20.56
C ILE A 142 6.60 10.10 21.01
N ALA A 143 5.50 10.56 20.42
CA ALA A 143 4.91 11.87 20.73
C ALA A 143 4.35 12.02 22.16
N VAL A 144 4.00 10.92 22.82
CA VAL A 144 3.32 10.97 24.13
C VAL A 144 4.27 10.59 25.26
N PHE A 145 5.18 9.64 25.02
CA PHE A 145 6.01 9.05 26.07
C PHE A 145 7.48 9.49 26.02
N TYR A 146 7.96 10.02 24.89
CA TYR A 146 9.34 10.45 24.70
C TYR A 146 9.39 11.95 24.36
N THR A 147 8.58 12.74 25.07
CA THR A 147 8.54 14.20 24.96
C THR A 147 9.03 14.77 26.28
N ASP A 148 9.98 15.70 26.18
CA ASP A 148 10.63 16.34 27.33
C ASP A 148 9.80 17.52 27.88
N ASP A 149 10.46 18.45 28.56
CA ASP A 149 9.87 19.68 29.08
C ASP A 149 9.22 20.51 27.95
N LEU A 150 7.90 20.69 28.05
CA LEU A 150 7.10 21.37 27.04
C LEU A 150 7.21 22.90 27.13
N ASP A 151 7.83 23.52 26.12
CA ASP A 151 7.69 24.97 25.90
C ASP A 151 6.39 25.25 25.10
N LEU A 152 5.37 25.71 25.83
CA LEU A 152 4.05 26.03 25.26
C LEU A 152 4.08 27.14 24.20
N ARG A 153 5.07 28.05 24.23
CA ARG A 153 5.18 29.14 23.26
C ARG A 153 5.71 28.62 21.94
N ALA A 154 6.77 27.83 21.98
CA ALA A 154 7.31 27.15 20.81
C ALA A 154 6.27 26.20 20.20
N LEU A 155 5.54 25.44 21.03
CA LEU A 155 4.45 24.58 20.58
C LEU A 155 3.33 25.37 19.89
N ALA A 156 2.95 26.53 20.43
CA ALA A 156 1.95 27.41 19.81
C ALA A 156 2.44 27.96 18.45
N LEU A 157 3.73 28.30 18.32
CA LEU A 157 4.33 28.70 17.05
C LEU A 157 4.28 27.55 16.02
N GLY A 158 4.56 26.32 16.46
CA GLY A 158 4.40 25.12 15.64
C GLY A 158 2.96 24.94 15.13
N ALA A 159 1.97 25.10 16.01
CA ALA A 159 0.55 25.04 15.64
C ALA A 159 0.15 26.15 14.64
N VAL A 160 0.68 27.36 14.79
CA VAL A 160 0.49 28.45 13.82
C VAL A 160 1.11 28.09 12.48
N GLY A 161 2.31 27.51 12.45
CA GLY A 161 2.96 27.03 11.22
C GLY A 161 2.10 26.00 10.46
N LEU A 162 1.54 25.02 11.18
CA LEU A 162 0.60 24.05 10.61
C LEU A 162 -0.67 24.71 10.08
N ALA A 163 -1.23 25.70 10.81
CA ALA A 163 -2.40 26.45 10.36
C ALA A 163 -2.12 27.27 9.10
N VAL A 164 -0.92 27.85 8.98
CA VAL A 164 -0.49 28.56 7.76
C VAL A 164 -0.39 27.58 6.58
N ILE A 165 0.18 26.39 6.77
CA ILE A 165 0.23 25.35 5.71
C ILE A 165 -1.17 24.96 5.28
N TRP A 166 -2.08 24.73 6.23
CA TRP A 166 -3.48 24.43 5.94
C TRP A 166 -4.16 25.58 5.16
N GLN A 167 -3.89 26.83 5.51
CA GLN A 167 -4.43 28.00 4.81
C GLN A 167 -3.84 28.17 3.41
N LEU A 168 -2.52 27.97 3.23
CA LEU A 168 -1.86 28.00 1.92
C LEU A 168 -2.44 26.94 0.98
N ARG A 169 -2.74 25.75 1.52
CA ARG A 169 -3.46 24.69 0.81
C ARG A 169 -4.84 25.17 0.38
N ARG A 170 -5.61 25.78 1.28
CA ARG A 170 -6.97 26.27 0.99
C ARG A 170 -7.00 27.36 -0.09
N LEU A 171 -5.96 28.20 -0.13
CA LEU A 171 -5.78 29.24 -1.15
C LEU A 171 -5.16 28.71 -2.46
N GLU A 172 -4.98 27.39 -2.57
CA GLU A 172 -4.41 26.72 -3.75
C GLU A 172 -3.06 27.33 -4.19
N VAL A 173 -2.22 27.71 -3.22
CA VAL A 173 -0.88 28.22 -3.55
C VAL A 173 -0.02 27.07 -4.07
N TRP A 174 0.55 27.21 -5.27
CA TRP A 174 1.33 26.16 -5.94
C TRP A 174 2.85 26.24 -5.70
N ARG A 175 3.33 27.31 -5.06
CA ARG A 175 4.78 27.57 -4.91
C ARG A 175 5.36 26.74 -3.77
N GLY A 176 6.06 25.66 -4.11
CA GLY A 176 6.71 24.74 -3.16
C GLY A 176 7.67 25.42 -2.16
N VAL A 177 8.37 26.48 -2.57
CA VAL A 177 9.29 27.22 -1.69
C VAL A 177 8.56 27.79 -0.46
N THR A 178 7.33 28.27 -0.62
CA THR A 178 6.55 28.84 0.49
C THR A 178 6.24 27.76 1.53
N TYR A 179 5.82 26.57 1.07
CA TYR A 179 5.56 25.43 1.96
C TYR A 179 6.84 24.97 2.65
N PHE A 180 7.97 24.94 1.95
CA PHE A 180 9.26 24.57 2.53
C PHE A 180 9.67 25.52 3.65
N LEU A 181 9.57 26.83 3.45
CA LEU A 181 9.94 27.82 4.47
C LEU A 181 9.05 27.71 5.72
N VAL A 182 7.73 27.55 5.54
CA VAL A 182 6.80 27.38 6.66
C VAL A 182 7.02 26.02 7.35
N ALA A 183 7.30 24.95 6.59
CA ALA A 183 7.63 23.64 7.14
C ALA A 183 8.92 23.68 7.98
N ALA A 184 9.97 24.35 7.51
CA ALA A 184 11.22 24.51 8.24
C ALA A 184 11.01 25.33 9.54
N ALA A 185 10.22 26.40 9.50
CA ALA A 185 9.86 27.16 10.69
C ALA A 185 9.01 26.33 11.67
N THR A 186 8.10 25.50 11.16
CA THR A 186 7.29 24.58 11.98
C THR A 186 8.17 23.54 12.65
N TRP A 187 9.10 22.94 11.91
CA TRP A 187 10.07 21.98 12.44
C TRP A 187 10.93 22.59 13.56
N LEU A 188 11.43 23.81 13.34
CA LEU A 188 12.19 24.56 14.35
C LEU A 188 11.37 24.81 15.62
N ALA A 189 10.11 25.20 15.47
CA ALA A 189 9.21 25.43 16.59
C ALA A 189 8.90 24.14 17.36
N PHE A 190 8.83 22.99 16.68
CA PHE A 190 8.71 21.69 17.34
C PHE A 190 9.98 21.34 18.12
N PHE A 191 11.16 21.50 17.49
CA PHE A 191 12.45 21.32 18.14
C PHE A 191 12.59 22.14 19.43
N GLU A 192 12.25 23.42 19.41
CA GLU A 192 12.29 24.28 20.60
C GLU A 192 11.19 23.97 21.63
N SER A 193 10.14 23.24 21.25
CA SER A 193 9.00 22.94 22.13
C SER A 193 9.19 21.74 23.05
N GLY A 194 10.28 20.98 22.88
CA GLY A 194 10.47 19.69 23.55
C GLY A 194 9.71 18.52 22.91
N VAL A 195 8.84 18.80 21.92
CA VAL A 195 8.20 17.77 21.08
C VAL A 195 9.15 17.34 19.98
N HIS A 196 9.24 16.03 19.72
CA HIS A 196 10.15 15.51 18.71
C HIS A 196 9.94 16.15 17.32
N PRO A 197 11.00 16.69 16.66
CA PRO A 197 10.85 17.40 15.39
C PRO A 197 10.25 16.57 14.24
N THR A 198 10.41 15.24 14.27
CA THR A 198 9.88 14.30 13.28
C THR A 198 8.35 14.34 13.15
N LEU A 199 7.66 14.73 14.22
CA LEU A 199 6.20 14.89 14.25
C LEU A 199 5.73 16.03 13.33
N ALA A 200 6.54 17.09 13.17
CA ALA A 200 6.22 18.15 12.22
C ALA A 200 6.07 17.59 10.80
N GLY A 201 6.96 16.68 10.40
CA GLY A 201 6.89 15.99 9.11
C GLY A 201 5.55 15.25 8.92
N VAL A 202 5.15 14.42 9.88
CA VAL A 202 3.89 13.68 9.79
C VAL A 202 2.68 14.60 9.75
N LEU A 203 2.60 15.58 10.65
CA LEU A 203 1.45 16.47 10.74
C LEU A 203 1.28 17.27 9.45
N ILE A 204 2.38 17.75 8.86
CA ILE A 204 2.35 18.42 7.55
C ILE A 204 1.84 17.46 6.47
N ALA A 205 2.32 16.22 6.44
CA ALA A 205 1.89 15.22 5.46
C ALA A 205 0.39 14.89 5.55
N LEU A 206 -0.15 14.77 6.77
CA LEU A 206 -1.57 14.50 7.03
C LEU A 206 -2.50 15.65 6.61
N ILE A 207 -2.00 16.89 6.60
CA ILE A 207 -2.72 18.09 6.12
C ILE A 207 -2.84 18.10 4.60
N LEU A 208 -1.91 17.48 3.87
CA LEU A 208 -1.91 17.50 2.41
C LEU A 208 -3.07 16.68 1.82
N PRO A 209 -3.74 17.20 0.76
CA PRO A 209 -4.91 16.55 0.20
C PRO A 209 -4.52 15.30 -0.61
N VAL A 210 -5.35 14.26 -0.45
CA VAL A 210 -5.34 13.04 -1.25
C VAL A 210 -6.73 12.88 -1.86
N TYR A 211 -6.77 12.62 -3.16
CA TYR A 211 -8.00 12.33 -3.90
C TYR A 211 -7.65 11.58 -5.19
N PRO A 212 -8.57 10.71 -5.68
CA PRO A 212 -8.36 10.06 -6.96
C PRO A 212 -8.45 11.10 -8.09
N PRO A 213 -7.74 10.90 -9.22
CA PRO A 213 -7.81 11.80 -10.36
C PRO A 213 -9.26 12.08 -10.79
N ARG A 214 -9.65 13.35 -10.80
CA ARG A 214 -11.02 13.75 -11.14
C ARG A 214 -11.24 13.65 -12.65
N ARG A 215 -12.45 13.22 -13.05
CA ARG A 215 -12.82 13.06 -14.47
C ARG A 215 -12.52 14.31 -15.30
N ALA A 216 -12.94 15.48 -14.85
CA ALA A 216 -12.73 16.75 -15.55
C ALA A 216 -11.24 17.08 -15.77
N GLU A 217 -10.37 16.75 -14.80
CA GLU A 217 -8.92 16.99 -14.90
C GLU A 217 -8.27 16.03 -15.89
N VAL A 218 -8.71 14.77 -15.92
CA VAL A 218 -8.24 13.75 -16.87
C VAL A 218 -8.69 14.06 -18.30
N GLU A 219 -9.96 14.45 -18.48
CA GLU A 219 -10.50 14.86 -19.78
C GLU A 219 -9.76 16.08 -20.32
N HIS A 220 -9.55 17.10 -19.49
CA HIS A 220 -8.76 18.27 -19.86
C HIS A 220 -7.32 17.93 -20.26
N ALA A 221 -6.66 17.01 -19.53
CA ALA A 221 -5.35 16.53 -19.92
C ALA A 221 -5.36 15.83 -21.30
N GLY A 222 -6.43 15.07 -21.59
CA GLY A 222 -6.66 14.46 -22.91
C GLY A 222 -6.85 15.49 -24.02
N GLU A 223 -7.63 16.54 -23.78
CA GLU A 223 -7.85 17.64 -24.72
C GLU A 223 -6.55 18.38 -25.06
N VAL A 224 -5.77 18.77 -24.05
CA VAL A 224 -4.52 19.50 -24.26
C VAL A 224 -3.47 18.60 -24.93
N THR A 225 -3.43 17.32 -24.61
CA THR A 225 -2.56 16.34 -25.29
C THR A 225 -2.96 16.16 -26.75
N ARG A 226 -4.27 16.13 -27.04
CA ARG A 226 -4.78 16.10 -28.42
C ARG A 226 -4.42 17.38 -29.18
N ALA A 227 -4.53 18.56 -28.55
CA ALA A 227 -4.12 19.83 -29.13
C ALA A 227 -2.61 19.84 -29.44
N PHE A 228 -1.77 19.32 -28.54
CA PHE A 228 -0.34 19.14 -28.80
C PHE A 228 -0.07 18.22 -30.00
N ARG A 229 -0.80 17.10 -30.12
CA ARG A 229 -0.69 16.21 -31.28
C ARG A 229 -1.09 16.88 -32.59
N GLN A 230 -2.13 17.72 -32.56
CA GLN A 230 -2.61 18.45 -33.75
C GLN A 230 -1.69 19.61 -34.12
N SER A 231 -1.06 20.26 -33.14
CA SER A 231 -0.14 21.37 -33.33
C SER A 231 1.05 21.25 -32.36
N PRO A 232 2.12 20.52 -32.72
CA PRO A 232 3.26 20.34 -31.84
C PRO A 232 4.03 21.64 -31.63
N ASN A 233 3.92 22.24 -30.45
CA ASN A 233 4.68 23.42 -30.04
C ASN A 233 4.99 23.41 -28.54
N SER A 234 5.90 24.29 -28.09
CA SER A 234 6.37 24.35 -26.71
C SER A 234 5.27 24.67 -25.70
N ASP A 235 4.30 25.50 -26.07
CA ASP A 235 3.23 25.95 -25.17
C ASP A 235 2.23 24.82 -24.92
N TYR A 236 1.82 24.10 -25.96
CA TYR A 236 0.98 22.91 -25.81
C TYR A 236 1.72 21.74 -25.16
N ALA A 237 3.02 21.55 -25.44
CA ALA A 237 3.83 20.54 -24.75
C ALA A 237 3.86 20.81 -23.23
N ARG A 238 4.14 22.05 -22.83
CA ARG A 238 4.16 22.46 -21.43
C ARG A 238 2.77 22.35 -20.79
N SER A 239 1.72 22.77 -21.50
CA SER A 239 0.35 22.72 -21.01
C SER A 239 -0.12 21.28 -20.83
N ALA A 240 0.20 20.38 -21.77
CA ALA A 240 -0.10 18.96 -21.67
C ALA A 240 0.63 18.33 -20.47
N GLN A 241 1.92 18.64 -20.31
CA GLN A 241 2.70 18.19 -19.15
C GLN A 241 2.08 18.67 -17.83
N LEU A 242 1.72 19.96 -17.74
CA LEU A 242 1.10 20.52 -16.54
C LEU A 242 -0.29 19.94 -16.26
N ALA A 243 -1.11 19.72 -17.30
CA ALA A 243 -2.45 19.15 -17.16
C ALA A 243 -2.39 17.72 -16.62
N VAL A 244 -1.50 16.87 -17.15
CA VAL A 244 -1.28 15.50 -16.66
C VAL A 244 -0.78 15.52 -15.21
N VAL A 245 0.17 16.40 -14.88
CA VAL A 245 0.71 16.50 -13.50
C VAL A 245 -0.37 17.00 -12.53
N LYS A 246 -1.26 17.90 -12.95
CA LYS A 246 -2.33 18.45 -12.10
C LYS A 246 -3.48 17.47 -11.85
N ALA A 247 -3.69 16.50 -12.74
CA ALA A 247 -4.70 15.46 -12.57
C ALA A 247 -4.38 14.49 -11.43
N VAL A 248 -3.14 14.48 -10.91
CA VAL A 248 -2.72 13.66 -9.78
C VAL A 248 -2.59 14.52 -8.53
N SER A 249 -3.07 14.00 -7.39
CA SER A 249 -3.03 14.71 -6.11
C SER A 249 -1.60 15.12 -5.70
N VAL A 250 -1.49 16.23 -4.96
CA VAL A 250 -0.19 16.74 -4.48
C VAL A 250 0.52 15.71 -3.60
N ASN A 251 -0.23 15.01 -2.74
CA ASN A 251 0.32 13.94 -1.90
C ASN A 251 1.01 12.86 -2.74
N GLU A 252 0.33 12.30 -3.77
CA GLU A 252 0.93 11.28 -4.62
C GLU A 252 2.18 11.76 -5.35
N ARG A 253 2.16 13.02 -5.82
CA ARG A 253 3.32 13.62 -6.50
C ARG A 253 4.52 13.73 -5.57
N LEU A 254 4.31 14.22 -4.34
CA LEU A 254 5.37 14.34 -3.34
C LEU A 254 5.84 12.96 -2.89
N LEU A 255 4.94 12.00 -2.73
CA LEU A 255 5.27 10.64 -2.37
C LEU A 255 6.18 9.99 -3.43
N ARG A 256 5.85 10.12 -4.72
CA ARG A 256 6.70 9.63 -5.83
C ARG A 256 8.03 10.36 -5.90
N LEU A 257 8.05 11.67 -5.60
CA LEU A 257 9.27 12.47 -5.62
C LEU A 257 10.23 12.08 -4.49
N TYR A 258 9.74 11.98 -3.25
CA TYR A 258 10.59 11.82 -2.06
C TYR A 258 10.91 10.37 -1.71
N ARG A 259 10.05 9.40 -2.06
CA ARG A 259 10.28 7.97 -1.78
C ARG A 259 11.68 7.46 -2.19
N PRO A 260 12.21 7.73 -3.40
CA PRO A 260 13.55 7.27 -3.74
C PRO A 260 14.63 7.92 -2.87
N TYR A 261 14.51 9.20 -2.52
CA TYR A 261 15.48 9.85 -1.64
C TYR A 261 15.41 9.30 -0.22
N THR A 262 14.22 9.03 0.31
CA THR A 262 14.11 8.44 1.64
C THR A 262 14.70 7.03 1.67
N SER A 263 14.42 6.20 0.67
CA SER A 263 14.90 4.81 0.63
C SER A 263 16.38 4.67 0.28
N TYR A 264 16.93 5.51 -0.61
CA TYR A 264 18.31 5.37 -1.10
C TYR A 264 19.32 6.34 -0.49
N LEU A 265 18.85 7.39 0.21
CA LEU A 265 19.73 8.38 0.83
C LEU A 265 19.49 8.49 2.34
N VAL A 266 18.25 8.80 2.77
CA VAL A 266 17.95 9.03 4.19
C VAL A 266 18.17 7.77 5.03
N VAL A 267 17.49 6.67 4.72
CA VAL A 267 17.59 5.42 5.50
C VAL A 267 19.02 4.88 5.54
N PRO A 268 19.79 4.83 4.43
CA PRO A 268 21.19 4.40 4.48
C PRO A 268 22.10 5.31 5.32
N ILE A 269 21.93 6.64 5.25
CA ILE A 269 22.72 7.58 6.07
C ILE A 269 22.35 7.43 7.54
N PHE A 270 21.06 7.37 7.85
CA PHE A 270 20.57 7.12 9.20
C PHE A 270 21.12 5.82 9.78
N ALA A 271 21.07 4.72 9.02
CA ALA A 271 21.62 3.45 9.43
C ALA A 271 23.15 3.52 9.62
N LEU A 272 23.87 4.31 8.83
CA LEU A 272 25.31 4.50 9.00
C LEU A 272 25.65 5.27 10.27
N ALA A 273 24.83 6.25 10.65
CA ALA A 273 24.96 7.03 11.88
C ALA A 273 24.60 6.21 13.14
N ASN A 274 23.50 5.46 13.10
CA ASN A 274 22.94 4.83 14.31
C ASN A 274 23.27 3.33 14.48
N ALA A 275 23.76 2.64 13.43
CA ALA A 275 24.18 1.23 13.52
C ALA A 275 25.68 1.07 13.86
N GLY A 276 26.24 2.06 14.54
CA GLY A 276 27.61 2.12 15.06
C GLY A 276 27.85 1.20 16.25
N ILE A 277 27.71 -0.10 16.04
CA ILE A 277 27.86 -1.07 17.15
C ILE A 277 29.33 -1.38 17.38
N VAL A 278 29.75 -1.26 18.64
CA VAL A 278 31.08 -1.65 19.11
C VAL A 278 31.07 -3.14 19.42
N VAL A 279 31.92 -3.89 18.72
CA VAL A 279 31.99 -5.36 18.71
C VAL A 279 33.25 -5.88 19.44
N GLY A 280 34.23 -5.00 19.68
CA GLY A 280 35.49 -5.31 20.36
C GLY A 280 35.37 -5.49 21.88
N GLY A 281 36.46 -5.95 22.52
CA GLY A 281 36.60 -5.92 23.98
C GLY A 281 35.70 -6.87 24.79
N GLY A 282 35.01 -7.82 24.15
CA GLY A 282 34.05 -8.71 24.82
C GLY A 282 32.62 -8.16 24.86
N ALA A 283 32.36 -7.03 24.19
CA ALA A 283 31.04 -6.37 24.15
C ALA A 283 29.91 -7.30 23.69
N ILE A 284 30.14 -8.16 22.68
CA ILE A 284 29.13 -9.16 22.27
C ILE A 284 28.78 -10.10 23.43
N GLY A 285 29.78 -10.56 24.17
CA GLY A 285 29.58 -11.48 25.30
C GLY A 285 28.79 -10.82 26.43
N GLN A 286 29.06 -9.53 26.69
CA GLN A 286 28.31 -8.74 27.66
C GLN A 286 26.87 -8.50 27.20
N ALA A 287 26.67 -8.07 25.95
CA ALA A 287 25.35 -7.86 25.37
C ALA A 287 24.49 -9.13 25.40
N LEU A 288 25.07 -10.30 25.10
CA LEU A 288 24.37 -11.59 25.18
C LEU A 288 24.07 -12.04 26.61
N GLY A 289 24.74 -11.47 27.61
CA GLY A 289 24.42 -11.64 29.03
C GLY A 289 23.41 -10.62 29.56
N SER A 290 23.13 -9.56 28.79
CA SER A 290 22.28 -8.45 29.20
C SER A 290 20.79 -8.80 29.12
N PRO A 291 20.00 -8.58 30.19
CA PRO A 291 18.55 -8.73 30.18
C PRO A 291 17.87 -7.82 29.14
N LEU A 292 18.39 -6.61 28.93
CA LEU A 292 17.92 -5.66 27.93
C LEU A 292 17.92 -6.26 26.52
N THR A 293 19.05 -6.85 26.11
CA THR A 293 19.21 -7.49 24.80
C THR A 293 18.17 -8.59 24.57
N TRP A 294 18.00 -9.50 25.54
CA TRP A 294 17.05 -10.60 25.41
C TRP A 294 15.60 -10.16 25.55
N GLY A 295 15.32 -9.12 26.33
CA GLY A 295 14.02 -8.46 26.37
C GLY A 295 13.63 -7.92 25.01
N ILE A 296 14.55 -7.23 24.32
CA ILE A 296 14.34 -6.72 22.95
C ILE A 296 14.13 -7.87 21.97
N VAL A 297 15.01 -8.87 21.99
CA VAL A 297 14.93 -10.02 21.07
C VAL A 297 13.62 -10.79 21.26
N LEU A 298 13.23 -11.09 22.50
CA LEU A 298 12.00 -11.82 22.78
C LEU A 298 10.77 -11.01 22.37
N ALA A 299 10.72 -9.72 22.69
CA ALA A 299 9.60 -8.86 22.35
C ALA A 299 9.44 -8.68 20.83
N LEU A 300 10.54 -8.41 20.11
CA LEU A 300 10.49 -8.25 18.65
C LEU A 300 10.22 -9.57 17.92
N VAL A 301 10.88 -10.67 18.29
CA VAL A 301 10.74 -11.94 17.55
C VAL A 301 9.43 -12.65 17.92
N VAL A 302 9.17 -12.81 19.21
CA VAL A 302 8.00 -13.58 19.70
C VAL A 302 6.79 -12.67 19.86
N GLY A 303 6.96 -11.48 20.42
CA GLY A 303 5.85 -10.56 20.65
C GLY A 303 5.18 -10.10 19.37
N LYS A 304 5.93 -9.70 18.33
CA LYS A 304 5.34 -9.31 17.05
C LYS A 304 4.66 -10.49 16.37
N LEU A 305 5.33 -11.64 16.31
CA LEU A 305 4.79 -12.85 15.72
C LEU A 305 3.46 -13.26 16.37
N VAL A 306 3.44 -13.42 17.70
CA VAL A 306 2.26 -13.87 18.44
C VAL A 306 1.17 -12.79 18.43
N GLY A 307 1.55 -11.51 18.57
CA GLY A 307 0.62 -10.39 18.61
C GLY A 307 -0.14 -10.26 17.29
N ILE A 308 0.60 -10.13 16.18
CA ILE A 308 0.02 -9.92 14.84
C ILE A 308 -0.71 -11.17 14.37
N ALA A 309 -0.08 -12.36 14.44
CA ALA A 309 -0.70 -13.58 13.94
C ALA A 309 -1.89 -14.03 14.82
N GLY A 310 -1.76 -13.91 16.15
CA GLY A 310 -2.82 -14.26 17.09
C GLY A 310 -4.03 -13.33 16.97
N ALA A 311 -3.81 -12.02 16.88
CA ALA A 311 -4.88 -11.05 16.66
C ALA A 311 -5.56 -11.24 15.31
N THR A 312 -4.79 -11.47 14.24
CA THR A 312 -5.34 -11.75 12.91
C THR A 312 -6.20 -13.02 12.94
N ALA A 313 -5.70 -14.11 13.53
CA ALA A 313 -6.46 -15.35 13.65
C ALA A 313 -7.76 -15.15 14.46
N LEU A 314 -7.73 -14.33 15.52
CA LEU A 314 -8.91 -14.02 16.33
C LEU A 314 -9.95 -13.23 15.53
N VAL A 315 -9.55 -12.18 14.83
CA VAL A 315 -10.46 -11.34 14.01
C VAL A 315 -11.13 -12.16 12.91
N VAL A 316 -10.35 -12.99 12.22
CA VAL A 316 -10.86 -13.88 11.16
C VAL A 316 -11.81 -14.94 11.74
N ARG A 317 -11.45 -15.55 12.87
CA ARG A 317 -12.27 -16.59 13.52
C ARG A 317 -13.58 -16.03 14.09
N THR A 318 -13.58 -14.79 14.56
CA THR A 318 -14.76 -14.10 15.10
C THR A 318 -15.62 -13.42 14.03
N ARG A 319 -15.21 -13.48 12.75
CA ARG A 319 -15.86 -12.83 11.60
C ARG A 319 -15.97 -11.30 11.72
N TRP A 320 -15.06 -10.67 12.48
CA TRP A 320 -14.95 -9.21 12.58
C TRP A 320 -14.19 -8.59 11.39
N GLY A 321 -13.52 -9.42 10.61
CA GLY A 321 -12.82 -9.03 9.39
C GLY A 321 -12.56 -10.24 8.51
N VAL A 322 -12.27 -9.97 7.25
CA VAL A 322 -11.95 -10.99 6.25
C VAL A 322 -10.53 -10.72 5.74
N LEU A 323 -9.73 -11.77 5.60
CA LEU A 323 -8.43 -11.62 4.96
C LEU A 323 -8.63 -11.28 3.49
N PRO A 324 -7.73 -10.48 2.89
CA PRO A 324 -7.71 -10.33 1.44
C PRO A 324 -7.76 -11.72 0.78
N PRO A 325 -8.52 -11.88 -0.32
CA PRO A 325 -8.57 -13.14 -1.06
C PRO A 325 -7.15 -13.68 -1.29
N GLY A 326 -6.95 -14.99 -1.39
CA GLY A 326 -5.63 -15.61 -1.63
C GLY A 326 -4.57 -15.42 -0.53
N LEU A 327 -4.87 -14.71 0.56
CA LEU A 327 -4.00 -14.64 1.74
C LEU A 327 -4.43 -15.68 2.76
N SER A 328 -3.54 -16.65 3.05
CA SER A 328 -3.78 -17.65 4.11
C SER A 328 -3.22 -17.16 5.45
N LEU A 329 -3.67 -17.78 6.55
CA LEU A 329 -3.06 -17.55 7.87
C LEU A 329 -1.57 -17.95 7.92
N GLY A 330 -1.13 -18.89 7.09
CA GLY A 330 0.29 -19.25 6.95
C GLY A 330 1.12 -18.10 6.37
N HIS A 331 0.60 -17.42 5.35
CA HIS A 331 1.20 -16.20 4.81
C HIS A 331 1.25 -15.08 5.84
N VAL A 332 0.17 -14.86 6.59
CA VAL A 332 0.13 -13.88 7.69
C VAL A 332 1.17 -14.21 8.75
N LEU A 333 1.31 -15.48 9.13
CA LEU A 333 2.28 -15.91 10.15
C LEU A 333 3.72 -15.58 9.72
N GLY A 334 4.07 -15.81 8.45
CA GLY A 334 5.38 -15.43 7.92
C GLY A 334 5.58 -13.92 7.84
N GLY A 335 4.54 -13.16 7.45
CA GLY A 335 4.56 -11.68 7.49
C GLY A 335 4.71 -11.12 8.90
N ALA A 336 4.03 -11.71 9.88
CA ALA A 336 4.11 -11.36 11.30
C ALA A 336 5.51 -11.61 11.89
N ALA A 337 6.20 -12.68 11.44
CA ALA A 337 7.58 -12.91 11.83
C ALA A 337 8.52 -11.82 11.28
N LEU A 338 8.32 -11.40 10.02
CA LEU A 338 9.09 -10.29 9.43
C LEU A 338 8.82 -8.96 10.13
N ALA A 339 7.60 -8.73 10.63
CA ALA A 339 7.28 -7.51 11.39
C ALA A 339 8.11 -7.35 12.68
N GLY A 340 8.81 -8.39 13.14
CA GLY A 340 9.83 -8.28 14.19
C GLY A 340 11.10 -7.52 13.80
N ILE A 341 11.25 -7.12 12.53
CA ILE A 341 12.39 -6.32 12.08
C ILE A 341 12.10 -4.84 12.39
N GLY A 342 12.48 -4.37 13.58
CA GLY A 342 12.26 -2.97 13.98
C GLY A 342 13.34 -1.97 13.53
N PHE A 343 14.52 -2.49 13.16
CA PHE A 343 15.75 -1.79 12.70
C PHE A 343 15.75 -0.26 12.82
N THR A 344 15.35 0.51 11.79
CA THR A 344 15.51 1.99 11.79
C THR A 344 14.83 2.68 12.97
N ILE A 345 13.52 2.48 13.15
CA ILE A 345 12.76 3.15 14.21
C ILE A 345 13.15 2.60 15.58
N SER A 346 13.48 1.30 15.69
CA SER A 346 14.00 0.74 16.94
C SER A 346 15.34 1.37 17.34
N LEU A 347 16.29 1.51 16.41
CA LEU A 347 17.58 2.16 16.67
C LEU A 347 17.40 3.64 17.03
N PHE A 348 16.44 4.30 16.39
CA PHE A 348 16.07 5.68 16.72
C PHE A 348 15.54 5.81 18.15
N ILE A 349 14.64 4.90 18.57
CA ILE A 349 14.10 4.94 19.94
C ILE A 349 15.16 4.56 20.98
N VAL A 350 16.17 3.74 20.64
CA VAL A 350 17.30 3.47 21.55
C VAL A 350 17.99 4.77 21.94
N GLU A 351 18.21 5.67 20.97
CA GLU A 351 18.82 6.98 21.22
C GLU A 351 17.98 7.87 22.13
N LEU A 352 16.65 7.77 22.02
CA LEU A 352 15.71 8.57 22.82
C LEU A 352 15.48 8.01 24.23
N ALA A 353 15.69 6.72 24.42
CA ALA A 353 15.23 6.01 25.61
C ALA A 353 16.36 5.52 26.53
N VAL A 354 17.61 5.52 26.04
CA VAL A 354 18.74 4.90 26.74
C VAL A 354 19.93 5.87 26.79
N ASP A 355 20.09 6.54 27.92
CA ASP A 355 21.19 7.50 28.13
C ASP A 355 22.57 6.83 28.28
N ASP A 356 22.61 5.61 28.85
CA ASP A 356 23.88 4.90 29.05
C ASP A 356 24.39 4.29 27.75
N ALA A 357 25.60 4.70 27.33
CA ALA A 357 26.18 4.28 26.07
C ALA A 357 26.42 2.76 25.96
N ALA A 358 26.68 2.07 27.08
CA ALA A 358 26.86 0.62 27.07
C ALA A 358 25.52 -0.10 26.90
N ALA A 359 24.49 0.32 27.65
CA ALA A 359 23.12 -0.19 27.50
C ALA A 359 22.54 0.12 26.10
N ALA A 360 22.84 1.30 25.54
CA ALA A 360 22.44 1.63 24.17
C ALA A 360 23.11 0.69 23.15
N ASN A 361 24.40 0.40 23.30
CA ASN A 361 25.09 -0.57 22.45
C ASN A 361 24.49 -1.99 22.59
N ASP A 362 24.16 -2.43 23.80
CA ASP A 362 23.47 -3.71 24.05
C ASP A 362 22.10 -3.76 23.37
N ALA A 363 21.32 -2.67 23.47
CA ALA A 363 20.02 -2.56 22.82
C ALA A 363 20.14 -2.61 21.29
N ARG A 364 21.10 -1.89 20.70
CA ARG A 364 21.39 -1.94 19.25
C ARG A 364 21.77 -3.35 18.80
N ILE A 365 22.55 -4.09 19.60
CA ILE A 365 22.85 -5.52 19.35
C ILE A 365 21.57 -6.36 19.39
N GLY A 366 20.72 -6.16 20.41
CA GLY A 366 19.44 -6.85 20.53
C GLY A 366 18.54 -6.67 19.32
N VAL A 367 18.39 -5.42 18.83
CA VAL A 367 17.61 -5.09 17.62
C VAL A 367 18.16 -5.82 16.39
N LEU A 368 19.49 -5.87 16.21
CA LEU A 368 20.10 -6.58 15.09
C LEU A 368 19.92 -8.10 15.17
N VAL A 369 20.12 -8.68 16.35
CA VAL A 369 19.91 -10.12 16.57
C VAL A 369 18.44 -10.47 16.29
N ALA A 370 17.50 -9.64 16.75
CA ALA A 370 16.08 -9.80 16.46
C ALA A 370 15.81 -9.78 14.95
N ALA A 371 16.35 -8.82 14.20
CA ALA A 371 16.15 -8.73 12.75
C ALA A 371 16.63 -9.99 12.00
N ILE A 372 17.79 -10.54 12.39
CA ILE A 372 18.33 -11.79 11.83
C ILE A 372 17.40 -12.96 12.16
N LEU A 373 17.02 -13.11 13.43
CA LEU A 373 16.16 -14.21 13.90
C LEU A 373 14.76 -14.15 13.29
N SER A 374 14.15 -12.96 13.20
CA SER A 374 12.87 -12.71 12.55
C SER A 374 12.90 -13.10 11.08
N THR A 375 13.97 -12.73 10.35
CA THR A 375 14.16 -13.11 8.94
C THR A 375 14.31 -14.62 8.77
N ALA A 376 15.10 -15.26 9.63
CA ALA A 376 15.30 -16.71 9.60
C ALA A 376 14.02 -17.48 9.96
N LEU A 377 13.26 -16.98 10.93
CA LEU A 377 11.98 -17.54 11.35
C LEU A 377 10.93 -17.42 10.23
N ALA A 378 10.83 -16.23 9.61
CA ALA A 378 9.95 -16.01 8.46
C ALA A 378 10.29 -16.95 7.30
N TRP A 379 11.59 -17.10 6.97
CA TRP A 379 12.04 -18.05 5.97
C TRP A 379 11.59 -19.49 6.29
N ALA A 380 11.78 -19.93 7.54
CA ALA A 380 11.34 -21.26 7.96
C ALA A 380 9.83 -21.43 7.83
N ILE A 381 9.04 -20.43 8.26
CA ILE A 381 7.58 -20.45 8.17
C ILE A 381 7.12 -20.53 6.71
N PHE A 382 7.63 -19.67 5.82
CA PHE A 382 7.26 -19.71 4.41
C PHE A 382 7.63 -21.04 3.75
N ARG A 383 8.80 -21.60 4.07
CA ARG A 383 9.22 -22.92 3.54
C ARG A 383 8.38 -24.08 4.06
N ILE A 384 7.86 -23.99 5.29
CA ILE A 384 6.94 -24.98 5.83
C ILE A 384 5.57 -24.83 5.16
N ASP A 385 5.07 -23.61 5.03
CA ASP A 385 3.77 -23.34 4.38
C ASP A 385 3.79 -23.78 2.91
N GLU A 386 4.84 -23.47 2.14
CA GLU A 386 5.01 -23.94 0.76
C GLU A 386 5.05 -25.48 0.66
N ARG A 387 5.52 -26.19 1.69
CA ARG A 387 5.55 -27.67 1.71
C ARG A 387 4.21 -28.28 2.07
N LEU A 388 3.46 -27.65 2.97
CA LEU A 388 2.16 -28.14 3.44
C LEU A 388 1.03 -27.75 2.46
N ASN A 389 1.13 -26.55 1.89
CA ASN A 389 0.18 -25.94 0.97
C ASN A 389 0.93 -25.52 -0.30
N PRO A 390 1.33 -26.47 -1.17
CA PRO A 390 2.05 -26.13 -2.40
C PRO A 390 1.21 -25.17 -3.24
N PRO A 391 1.77 -24.03 -3.68
CA PRO A 391 1.03 -23.08 -4.50
C PRO A 391 0.58 -23.78 -5.78
N VAL A 392 -0.71 -23.67 -6.11
CA VAL A 392 -1.23 -24.15 -7.40
C VAL A 392 -0.47 -23.39 -8.47
N ALA A 393 0.30 -24.12 -9.29
CA ALA A 393 1.39 -23.58 -10.10
C ALA A 393 0.96 -22.48 -11.09
N ASP A 394 -0.34 -22.32 -11.36
CA ASP A 394 -0.89 -21.43 -12.39
C ASP A 394 -2.08 -20.56 -11.95
N ALA A 395 -2.35 -20.42 -10.65
CA ALA A 395 -3.44 -19.55 -10.19
C ALA A 395 -3.22 -18.11 -10.68
N GLY A 396 -4.13 -17.64 -11.54
CA GLY A 396 -4.16 -16.28 -12.08
C GLY A 396 -3.37 -16.03 -13.35
N THR A 397 -2.31 -16.78 -13.67
CA THR A 397 -1.54 -16.56 -14.90
C THR A 397 -2.23 -17.10 -16.14
N HIS A 398 -3.04 -18.13 -15.97
CA HIS A 398 -3.82 -18.73 -17.03
C HIS A 398 -5.31 -18.69 -16.71
N LEU A 399 -6.14 -18.66 -17.75
CA LEU A 399 -7.59 -18.73 -17.60
C LEU A 399 -7.96 -20.10 -17.02
N LEU A 400 -8.52 -20.11 -15.80
CA LEU A 400 -8.82 -21.33 -15.06
C LEU A 400 -9.81 -22.24 -15.80
N ARG A 401 -10.94 -21.66 -16.23
CA ARG A 401 -11.97 -22.33 -17.04
C ARG A 401 -11.82 -21.91 -18.50
N PRO A 402 -11.54 -22.82 -19.44
CA PRO A 402 -11.46 -22.48 -20.86
C PRO A 402 -12.72 -21.78 -21.37
N VAL A 403 -12.59 -21.02 -22.46
CA VAL A 403 -13.74 -20.37 -23.10
C VAL A 403 -14.63 -21.44 -23.74
N ASP A 404 -15.90 -21.42 -23.37
CA ASP A 404 -16.94 -22.31 -23.89
C ASP A 404 -18.04 -21.49 -24.57
N PRO A 405 -18.19 -21.53 -25.91
CA PRO A 405 -19.18 -20.75 -26.64
C PRO A 405 -20.65 -21.09 -26.31
N GLU A 406 -20.94 -22.24 -25.71
CA GLU A 406 -22.30 -22.60 -25.26
C GLU A 406 -22.67 -21.93 -23.93
N ARG A 407 -21.66 -21.58 -23.13
CA ARG A 407 -21.80 -20.95 -21.81
C ARG A 407 -21.52 -19.46 -21.86
N ASP A 408 -20.36 -19.09 -22.42
CA ASP A 408 -19.79 -17.75 -22.38
C ASP A 408 -20.39 -16.87 -23.48
N HIS A 409 -20.60 -15.59 -23.16
CA HIS A 409 -21.07 -14.62 -24.14
C HIS A 409 -19.92 -14.18 -25.05
N VAL A 410 -20.04 -14.51 -26.33
CA VAL A 410 -19.03 -14.26 -27.35
C VAL A 410 -19.46 -13.14 -28.30
N ARG A 411 -18.58 -12.18 -28.54
CA ARG A 411 -18.71 -11.12 -29.55
C ARG A 411 -17.66 -11.31 -30.64
N GLY A 412 -18.12 -11.45 -31.88
CA GLY A 412 -17.28 -11.76 -33.04
C GLY A 412 -17.32 -13.25 -33.41
N PRO A 413 -16.52 -13.70 -34.39
CA PRO A 413 -16.53 -15.09 -34.83
C PRO A 413 -16.01 -16.04 -33.74
N VAL A 414 -16.73 -17.15 -33.51
CA VAL A 414 -16.36 -18.16 -32.51
C VAL A 414 -15.01 -18.81 -32.82
N ASP A 415 -14.69 -18.94 -34.10
CA ASP A 415 -13.44 -19.53 -34.61
C ASP A 415 -12.34 -18.49 -34.91
N ALA A 416 -12.52 -17.24 -34.48
CA ALA A 416 -11.50 -16.21 -34.68
C ALA A 416 -10.17 -16.65 -34.05
N PRO A 417 -9.00 -16.41 -34.67
CA PRO A 417 -7.72 -16.95 -34.20
C PRO A 417 -7.26 -16.39 -32.85
N LEU A 418 -7.72 -15.19 -32.48
CA LEU A 418 -7.37 -14.53 -31.23
C LEU A 418 -8.58 -14.49 -30.30
N THR A 419 -8.34 -14.70 -29.01
CA THR A 419 -9.35 -14.59 -27.95
C THR A 419 -8.92 -13.55 -26.91
N LEU A 420 -9.85 -12.69 -26.52
CA LEU A 420 -9.74 -11.77 -25.41
C LEU A 420 -10.89 -12.04 -24.45
N VAL A 421 -10.58 -12.44 -23.22
CA VAL A 421 -11.57 -12.62 -22.14
C VAL A 421 -11.44 -11.46 -21.17
N GLU A 422 -12.54 -10.80 -20.87
CA GLU A 422 -12.66 -9.75 -19.86
C GLU A 422 -13.46 -10.26 -18.67
N TYR A 423 -12.88 -10.15 -17.47
CA TYR A 423 -13.62 -10.20 -16.22
C TYR A 423 -13.98 -8.76 -15.81
N GLY A 424 -15.27 -8.45 -15.82
CA GLY A 424 -15.79 -7.09 -15.67
C GLY A 424 -16.89 -6.95 -14.62
N ASP A 425 -17.08 -5.71 -14.18
CA ASP A 425 -18.12 -5.29 -13.25
C ASP A 425 -18.83 -4.08 -13.87
N PHE A 426 -20.15 -4.14 -13.99
CA PHE A 426 -20.95 -3.10 -14.65
C PHE A 426 -20.94 -1.74 -13.96
N GLU A 427 -20.77 -1.71 -12.63
CA GLU A 427 -20.72 -0.46 -11.84
C GLU A 427 -19.28 0.06 -11.70
N CYS A 428 -18.29 -0.74 -12.09
CA CYS A 428 -16.88 -0.34 -12.03
C CYS A 428 -16.56 0.79 -13.04
N PRO A 429 -16.09 1.96 -12.57
CA PRO A 429 -15.75 3.08 -13.46
C PRO A 429 -14.59 2.77 -14.42
N PHE A 430 -13.74 1.80 -14.08
CA PHE A 430 -12.63 1.37 -14.94
C PHE A 430 -13.11 0.42 -16.04
N CYS A 431 -14.05 -0.48 -15.74
CA CYS A 431 -14.69 -1.36 -16.75
C CYS A 431 -15.46 -0.54 -17.77
N SER A 432 -16.26 0.44 -17.32
CA SER A 432 -16.94 1.37 -18.23
C SER A 432 -15.95 2.07 -19.17
N LYS A 433 -14.79 2.53 -18.68
CA LYS A 433 -13.73 3.11 -19.54
C LYS A 433 -13.08 2.09 -20.47
N ALA A 434 -12.96 0.84 -20.05
CA ALA A 434 -12.38 -0.22 -20.85
C ALA A 434 -13.24 -0.55 -22.07
N THR A 435 -14.55 -0.37 -22.02
CA THR A 435 -15.44 -0.56 -23.19
C THR A 435 -15.00 0.25 -24.41
N GLY A 436 -14.56 1.50 -24.22
CA GLY A 436 -14.02 2.34 -25.30
C GLY A 436 -12.72 1.76 -25.89
N SER A 437 -11.85 1.23 -25.03
CA SER A 437 -10.64 0.53 -25.46
C SER A 437 -10.99 -0.77 -26.20
N MET A 438 -12.03 -1.51 -25.77
CA MET A 438 -12.48 -2.73 -26.43
C MET A 438 -13.03 -2.45 -27.83
N TRP A 439 -13.73 -1.34 -28.03
CA TRP A 439 -14.17 -0.92 -29.36
C TRP A 439 -12.99 -0.64 -30.30
N GLU A 440 -11.95 0.06 -29.83
CA GLU A 440 -10.74 0.31 -30.62
C GLU A 440 -9.99 -0.99 -30.95
N VAL A 441 -9.82 -1.89 -29.98
CA VAL A 441 -9.19 -3.20 -30.17
C VAL A 441 -9.96 -4.02 -31.21
N ARG A 442 -11.29 -4.08 -31.08
CA ARG A 442 -12.16 -4.80 -32.05
C ARG A 442 -12.13 -4.16 -33.43
N ALA A 443 -12.12 -2.84 -33.52
CA ALA A 443 -12.01 -2.14 -34.80
C ALA A 443 -10.66 -2.45 -35.49
N HIS A 444 -9.58 -2.63 -34.74
CA HIS A 444 -8.26 -2.99 -35.26
C HIS A 444 -8.19 -4.43 -35.80
N PHE A 445 -8.72 -5.41 -35.05
CA PHE A 445 -8.62 -6.83 -35.43
C PHE A 445 -9.80 -7.35 -36.28
N GLY A 446 -10.94 -6.67 -36.27
CA GLY A 446 -12.16 -7.10 -36.96
C GLY A 446 -12.54 -8.54 -36.62
N ASP A 447 -12.80 -9.34 -37.65
CA ASP A 447 -13.19 -10.75 -37.54
C ASP A 447 -12.05 -11.67 -37.03
N SER A 448 -10.84 -11.15 -36.83
CA SER A 448 -9.73 -11.93 -36.26
C SER A 448 -9.77 -12.05 -34.74
N LEU A 449 -10.71 -11.38 -34.06
CA LEU A 449 -10.82 -11.36 -32.61
C LEU A 449 -12.17 -11.88 -32.11
N ARG A 450 -12.09 -12.83 -31.18
CA ARG A 450 -13.18 -13.30 -30.32
C ARG A 450 -13.10 -12.59 -28.98
N TYR A 451 -14.09 -11.76 -28.67
CA TYR A 451 -14.20 -11.09 -27.37
C TYR A 451 -15.21 -11.80 -26.48
N VAL A 452 -14.84 -12.06 -25.24
CA VAL A 452 -15.63 -12.80 -24.26
C VAL A 452 -15.75 -11.99 -22.99
N PHE A 453 -16.94 -11.90 -22.42
CA PHE A 453 -17.19 -11.23 -21.16
C PHE A 453 -17.56 -12.24 -20.08
N ARG A 454 -16.98 -12.09 -18.89
CA ARG A 454 -17.29 -12.86 -17.67
C ARG A 454 -17.52 -11.91 -16.50
N HIS A 455 -18.38 -12.32 -15.59
CA HIS A 455 -18.81 -11.46 -14.49
C HIS A 455 -17.82 -11.50 -13.33
N LEU A 456 -17.49 -10.34 -12.78
CA LEU A 456 -16.75 -10.18 -11.54
C LEU A 456 -17.37 -9.08 -10.69
N PRO A 457 -18.65 -9.20 -10.28
CA PRO A 457 -19.31 -8.20 -9.47
C PRO A 457 -18.58 -8.06 -8.13
N LYS A 458 -18.22 -6.82 -7.79
CA LYS A 458 -17.56 -6.50 -6.53
C LYS A 458 -18.59 -6.05 -5.50
N ASP A 459 -19.33 -7.02 -4.96
CA ASP A 459 -20.46 -6.79 -4.03
C ASP A 459 -20.15 -5.81 -2.88
N ASP A 460 -18.92 -5.82 -2.38
CA ASP A 460 -18.48 -4.93 -1.28
C ASP A 460 -18.29 -3.46 -1.72
N GLU A 461 -17.89 -3.24 -2.98
CA GLU A 461 -17.51 -1.94 -3.54
C GLU A 461 -18.65 -1.32 -4.36
N HIS A 462 -19.47 -2.17 -4.98
CA HIS A 462 -20.48 -1.84 -5.98
C HIS A 462 -21.80 -2.56 -5.65
N PRO A 463 -22.74 -1.90 -4.94
CA PRO A 463 -23.94 -2.54 -4.42
C PRO A 463 -24.91 -3.03 -5.50
N HIS A 464 -24.82 -2.49 -6.71
CA HIS A 464 -25.72 -2.80 -7.83
C HIS A 464 -25.08 -3.72 -8.88
N ALA A 465 -23.76 -3.92 -8.84
CA ALA A 465 -23.01 -4.72 -9.82
C ALA A 465 -23.56 -6.15 -10.00
N ARG A 466 -23.91 -6.83 -8.90
CA ARG A 466 -24.45 -8.19 -8.96
C ARG A 466 -25.80 -8.25 -9.64
N PHE A 467 -26.70 -7.33 -9.27
CA PHE A 467 -28.02 -7.25 -9.89
C PHE A 467 -27.90 -6.96 -11.39
N ALA A 468 -27.03 -6.04 -11.78
CA ALA A 468 -26.74 -5.74 -13.19
C ALA A 468 -26.17 -6.96 -13.95
N ALA A 469 -25.29 -7.75 -13.31
CA ALA A 469 -24.75 -8.98 -13.89
C ALA A 469 -25.84 -10.05 -14.11
N GLU A 470 -26.69 -10.27 -13.11
CA GLU A 470 -27.81 -11.20 -13.20
C GLU A 470 -28.84 -10.74 -14.25
N ALA A 471 -29.09 -9.43 -14.35
CA ALA A 471 -29.92 -8.82 -15.38
C ALA A 471 -29.36 -9.04 -16.79
N ALA A 472 -28.05 -8.90 -16.98
CA ALA A 472 -27.41 -9.20 -18.26
C ALA A 472 -27.61 -10.68 -18.66
N GLU A 473 -27.49 -11.62 -17.72
CA GLU A 473 -27.79 -13.04 -17.97
C GLU A 473 -29.27 -13.27 -18.28
N ALA A 474 -30.20 -12.55 -17.63
CA ALA A 474 -31.62 -12.65 -17.92
C ALA A 474 -31.96 -12.12 -19.33
N ALA A 475 -31.27 -11.09 -19.80
CA ALA A 475 -31.37 -10.63 -21.19
C ALA A 475 -30.78 -11.64 -22.18
N ALA A 476 -29.75 -12.39 -21.78
CA ALA A 476 -29.14 -13.42 -22.61
C ALA A 476 -30.11 -14.56 -22.96
N GLU A 477 -30.99 -14.95 -22.03
CA GLU A 477 -32.06 -15.93 -22.25
C GLU A 477 -33.07 -15.48 -23.33
N GLN A 478 -33.08 -14.20 -23.65
CA GLN A 478 -33.87 -13.59 -24.73
C GLN A 478 -33.02 -13.20 -25.94
N GLY A 479 -31.74 -13.59 -25.97
CA GLY A 479 -30.79 -13.33 -27.06
C GLY A 479 -30.28 -11.88 -27.11
N ARG A 480 -30.39 -11.10 -26.03
CA ARG A 480 -30.02 -9.67 -25.99
C ARG A 480 -28.96 -9.32 -24.95
N PHE A 481 -28.06 -10.26 -24.65
CA PHE A 481 -26.98 -10.04 -23.67
C PHE A 481 -26.17 -8.78 -24.00
N TRP A 482 -25.71 -8.66 -25.25
CA TRP A 482 -24.77 -7.61 -25.67
C TRP A 482 -25.41 -6.22 -25.72
N GLU A 483 -26.70 -6.14 -26.03
CA GLU A 483 -27.48 -4.92 -26.04
C GLU A 483 -27.64 -4.37 -24.63
N LEU A 484 -28.05 -5.21 -23.68
CA LEU A 484 -28.17 -4.80 -22.28
C LEU A 484 -26.79 -4.53 -21.66
N HIS A 485 -25.79 -5.38 -21.91
CA HIS A 485 -24.41 -5.16 -21.50
C HIS A 485 -23.89 -3.78 -21.90
N ASP A 486 -24.07 -3.38 -23.17
CA ASP A 486 -23.61 -2.08 -23.63
C ASP A 486 -24.42 -0.92 -23.01
N GLN A 487 -25.71 -1.14 -22.73
CA GLN A 487 -26.55 -0.13 -22.07
C GLN A 487 -26.17 0.05 -20.59
N LEU A 488 -25.91 -1.03 -19.87
CA LEU A 488 -25.45 -1.01 -18.48
C LEU A 488 -24.11 -0.28 -18.38
N PHE A 489 -23.15 -0.53 -19.26
CA PHE A 489 -21.86 0.18 -19.21
C PHE A 489 -21.94 1.67 -19.59
N ARG A 490 -22.90 2.07 -20.42
CA ARG A 490 -23.16 3.49 -20.72
C ARG A 490 -23.73 4.24 -19.52
N HIS A 491 -24.41 3.53 -18.63
CA HIS A 491 -25.06 4.07 -17.44
C HIS A 491 -24.51 3.44 -16.16
N SER A 492 -23.19 3.20 -16.11
CA SER A 492 -22.54 2.51 -14.98
C SER A 492 -22.72 3.24 -13.63
N ASP A 493 -23.14 4.50 -13.65
CA ASP A 493 -23.44 5.33 -12.49
C ASP A 493 -24.95 5.35 -12.10
N ALA A 494 -25.80 4.67 -12.86
CA ALA A 494 -27.25 4.57 -12.66
C ALA A 494 -27.72 3.12 -12.93
N LEU A 495 -27.47 2.26 -11.94
CA LEU A 495 -27.73 0.81 -12.01
C LEU A 495 -28.67 0.32 -10.91
N THR A 496 -29.55 1.19 -10.37
CA THR A 496 -30.55 0.72 -9.42
C THR A 496 -31.47 -0.31 -10.08
N GLU A 497 -32.21 -1.10 -9.28
CA GLU A 497 -33.11 -2.11 -9.84
C GLU A 497 -34.13 -1.48 -10.81
N GLU A 498 -34.66 -0.30 -10.46
CA GLU A 498 -35.56 0.48 -11.30
C GLU A 498 -34.90 0.88 -12.63
N ASP A 499 -33.69 1.44 -12.59
CA ASP A 499 -32.94 1.82 -13.79
C ASP A 499 -32.73 0.62 -14.74
N VAL A 500 -32.34 -0.54 -14.19
CA VAL A 500 -32.07 -1.74 -14.96
C VAL A 500 -33.33 -2.33 -15.58
N TYR A 501 -34.48 -2.25 -14.89
CA TYR A 501 -35.76 -2.63 -15.46
C TYR A 501 -36.18 -1.70 -16.60
N ASP A 502 -36.02 -0.40 -16.45
CA ASP A 502 -36.28 0.59 -17.51
C ASP A 502 -35.41 0.30 -18.74
N TYR A 503 -34.12 -0.01 -18.54
CA TYR A 503 -33.22 -0.39 -19.64
C TYR A 503 -33.68 -1.67 -20.36
N ALA A 504 -34.13 -2.67 -19.61
CA ALA A 504 -34.64 -3.91 -20.18
C ALA A 504 -35.93 -3.68 -20.99
N GLU A 505 -36.84 -2.82 -20.50
CA GLU A 505 -38.06 -2.44 -21.19
C GLU A 505 -37.76 -1.67 -22.50
N ASP A 506 -36.84 -0.70 -22.44
CA ASP A 506 -36.39 0.08 -23.61
C ASP A 506 -35.80 -0.80 -24.72
N LEU A 507 -35.16 -1.92 -24.36
CA LEU A 507 -34.65 -2.90 -25.31
C LEU A 507 -35.74 -3.82 -25.89
N GLY A 508 -36.97 -3.71 -25.39
CA GLY A 508 -38.10 -4.55 -25.78
C GLY A 508 -37.92 -6.00 -25.35
N LEU A 509 -37.43 -6.22 -24.11
CA LEU A 509 -37.45 -7.53 -23.48
C LEU A 509 -38.86 -7.88 -23.00
N ASP A 510 -39.16 -9.18 -22.94
CA ASP A 510 -40.34 -9.70 -22.24
C ASP A 510 -40.09 -9.56 -20.74
N MET A 511 -40.73 -8.56 -20.12
CA MET A 511 -40.51 -8.21 -18.72
C MET A 511 -41.04 -9.27 -17.76
N ASP A 512 -42.15 -9.94 -18.09
CA ASP A 512 -42.68 -11.04 -17.27
C ASP A 512 -41.66 -12.19 -17.20
N ARG A 513 -41.06 -12.53 -18.34
CA ARG A 513 -39.99 -13.54 -18.39
C ARG A 513 -38.73 -13.05 -17.68
N PHE A 514 -38.30 -11.81 -17.94
CA PHE A 514 -37.09 -11.22 -17.37
C PHE A 514 -37.12 -11.20 -15.83
N GLU A 515 -38.21 -10.70 -15.25
CA GLU A 515 -38.42 -10.70 -13.79
C GLU A 515 -38.48 -12.12 -13.22
N SER A 516 -39.17 -13.04 -13.92
CA SER A 516 -39.25 -14.43 -13.49
C SER A 516 -37.86 -15.06 -13.43
N GLU A 517 -37.02 -14.87 -14.44
CA GLU A 517 -35.67 -15.45 -14.48
C GLU A 517 -34.76 -14.90 -13.36
N LEU A 518 -34.84 -13.59 -13.08
CA LEU A 518 -34.13 -12.97 -11.96
C LEU A 518 -34.56 -13.55 -10.60
N ARG A 519 -35.84 -13.92 -10.42
CA ARG A 519 -36.35 -14.48 -9.16
C ARG A 519 -36.03 -15.95 -8.94
N HIS A 520 -35.96 -16.76 -9.99
CA HIS A 520 -35.82 -18.23 -9.86
C HIS A 520 -34.36 -18.73 -9.75
N GLY A 521 -33.37 -17.84 -9.88
CA GLY A 521 -31.99 -18.07 -9.40
C GLY A 521 -31.11 -19.01 -10.24
N ALA A 522 -31.59 -19.54 -11.37
CA ALA A 522 -30.76 -20.34 -12.26
C ALA A 522 -29.58 -19.54 -12.84
N LEU A 523 -29.78 -18.23 -13.05
CA LEU A 523 -28.81 -17.31 -13.63
C LEU A 523 -27.77 -16.81 -12.61
N ALA A 524 -28.14 -16.71 -11.34
CA ALA A 524 -27.22 -16.39 -10.24
C ALA A 524 -26.07 -17.40 -10.13
N SER A 525 -26.29 -18.64 -10.54
CA SER A 525 -25.24 -19.67 -10.54
C SER A 525 -24.09 -19.36 -11.51
N ARG A 526 -24.38 -18.75 -12.68
CA ARG A 526 -23.35 -18.39 -13.67
C ARG A 526 -22.49 -17.22 -13.21
N VAL A 527 -23.13 -16.16 -12.72
CA VAL A 527 -22.45 -14.98 -12.17
C VAL A 527 -21.56 -15.40 -10.99
N GLU A 528 -22.06 -16.26 -10.12
CA GLU A 528 -21.31 -16.77 -8.98
C GLU A 528 -20.16 -17.69 -9.40
N ASP A 529 -20.35 -18.53 -10.41
CA ASP A 529 -19.29 -19.38 -10.98
C ASP A 529 -18.13 -18.54 -11.55
N ASP A 530 -18.42 -17.51 -12.34
CA ASP A 530 -17.38 -16.62 -12.87
C ASP A 530 -16.64 -15.89 -11.75
N ARG A 531 -17.38 -15.43 -10.73
CA ARG A 531 -16.82 -14.79 -9.53
C ARG A 531 -15.92 -15.75 -8.74
N LEU A 532 -16.32 -17.02 -8.60
CA LEU A 532 -15.53 -18.06 -7.95
C LEU A 532 -14.28 -18.41 -8.74
N ASP A 533 -14.37 -18.50 -10.07
CA ASP A 533 -13.20 -18.71 -10.94
C ASP A 533 -12.21 -17.55 -10.80
N ALA A 534 -12.70 -16.32 -10.81
CA ALA A 534 -11.90 -15.12 -10.61
C ALA A 534 -11.25 -15.09 -9.22
N ALA A 535 -12.01 -15.40 -8.16
CA ALA A 535 -11.49 -15.48 -6.80
C ALA A 535 -10.42 -16.57 -6.65
N THR A 536 -10.62 -17.74 -7.26
CA THR A 536 -9.67 -18.86 -7.28
C THR A 536 -8.42 -18.53 -8.08
N SER A 537 -8.58 -17.74 -9.15
CA SER A 537 -7.49 -17.23 -9.99
C SER A 537 -6.85 -15.97 -9.41
N ASP A 538 -7.17 -15.60 -8.17
CA ASP A 538 -6.64 -14.41 -7.52
C ASP A 538 -6.83 -13.10 -8.31
N LEU A 539 -7.93 -12.99 -9.07
CA LEU A 539 -8.34 -11.74 -9.73
C LEU A 539 -9.01 -10.81 -8.72
N ALA A 540 -8.32 -9.72 -8.37
CA ALA A 540 -8.77 -8.76 -7.35
C ALA A 540 -9.31 -7.43 -7.94
N VAL A 541 -9.12 -7.22 -9.24
CA VAL A 541 -9.42 -5.94 -9.89
C VAL A 541 -10.26 -6.16 -11.13
N THR A 542 -11.14 -5.20 -11.38
CA THR A 542 -11.94 -5.12 -12.59
C THR A 542 -11.57 -3.81 -13.29
N PRO A 543 -11.37 -3.81 -14.63
CA PRO A 543 -11.40 -4.98 -15.50
C PRO A 543 -10.10 -5.82 -15.39
N THR A 544 -10.21 -7.11 -15.63
CA THR A 544 -9.05 -8.00 -15.83
C THR A 544 -9.16 -8.68 -17.19
N PHE A 545 -8.05 -8.78 -17.93
CA PHE A 545 -8.02 -9.36 -19.27
C PHE A 545 -7.14 -10.59 -19.34
N TYR A 546 -7.61 -11.62 -20.05
CA TYR A 546 -6.78 -12.71 -20.56
C TYR A 546 -6.71 -12.64 -22.08
N VAL A 547 -5.52 -12.83 -22.64
CA VAL A 547 -5.26 -12.85 -24.08
C VAL A 547 -4.69 -14.20 -24.49
N GLY A 548 -5.10 -14.73 -25.63
CA GLY A 548 -4.62 -16.02 -26.12
C GLY A 548 -5.04 -16.33 -27.55
N ARG A 549 -4.54 -17.45 -28.07
CA ARG A 549 -5.04 -18.03 -29.32
C ARG A 549 -6.27 -18.88 -29.03
N THR A 550 -7.20 -18.95 -29.99
CA THR A 550 -8.36 -19.84 -29.89
C THR A 550 -7.89 -21.30 -29.90
N HIS A 551 -8.19 -22.02 -28.82
CA HIS A 551 -7.65 -23.35 -28.43
C HIS A 551 -6.21 -23.39 -27.88
N GLY A 552 -5.59 -22.25 -27.61
CA GLY A 552 -4.31 -22.16 -26.91
C GLY A 552 -4.46 -21.83 -25.43
N GLU A 553 -3.33 -21.78 -24.73
CA GLU A 553 -3.29 -21.22 -23.38
C GLU A 553 -3.62 -19.72 -23.42
N MET A 554 -4.54 -19.31 -22.55
CA MET A 554 -4.91 -17.92 -22.33
C MET A 554 -4.02 -17.38 -21.21
N ALA A 555 -3.30 -16.29 -21.44
CA ALA A 555 -2.40 -15.68 -20.47
C ALA A 555 -2.99 -14.39 -19.91
N LEU A 556 -2.76 -14.12 -18.63
CA LEU A 556 -3.18 -12.89 -17.98
C LEU A 556 -2.44 -11.69 -18.58
N HIS A 557 -3.21 -10.69 -19.01
CA HIS A 557 -2.69 -9.40 -19.45
C HIS A 557 -2.36 -8.53 -18.23
N THR A 558 -1.08 -8.24 -18.03
CA THR A 558 -0.56 -7.51 -16.86
C THR A 558 -0.23 -6.04 -17.16
N TRP A 559 -0.38 -5.61 -18.41
CA TRP A 559 -0.14 -4.24 -18.85
C TRP A 559 -1.41 -3.40 -18.69
N PRO A 560 -1.35 -2.06 -18.87
CA PRO A 560 -2.55 -1.23 -18.82
C PRO A 560 -3.62 -1.73 -19.81
N PHE A 561 -4.89 -1.51 -19.47
CA PHE A 561 -6.04 -1.93 -20.25
C PHE A 561 -6.38 -0.98 -21.41
N ASP A 562 -5.44 -0.11 -21.80
CA ASP A 562 -5.60 0.76 -22.97
C ASP A 562 -5.54 -0.06 -24.27
N ALA A 563 -6.20 0.44 -25.32
CA ALA A 563 -6.28 -0.24 -26.60
C ALA A 563 -4.90 -0.57 -27.19
N ALA A 564 -3.91 0.32 -27.07
CA ALA A 564 -2.59 0.09 -27.65
C ALA A 564 -1.82 -1.04 -26.94
N SER A 565 -1.97 -1.15 -25.62
CA SER A 565 -1.38 -2.24 -24.84
C SER A 565 -2.03 -3.59 -25.17
N LEU A 566 -3.35 -3.64 -25.29
CA LEU A 566 -4.08 -4.88 -25.67
C LEU A 566 -3.81 -5.28 -27.12
N ILE A 567 -3.77 -4.32 -28.05
CA ILE A 567 -3.41 -4.57 -29.45
C ILE A 567 -2.01 -5.18 -29.54
N ARG A 568 -1.01 -4.60 -28.85
CA ARG A 568 0.35 -5.15 -28.85
C ARG A 568 0.40 -6.58 -28.31
N ALA A 569 -0.34 -6.86 -27.23
CA ALA A 569 -0.39 -8.19 -26.64
C ALA A 569 -1.00 -9.22 -27.61
N LEU A 570 -2.09 -8.86 -28.27
CA LEU A 570 -2.77 -9.72 -29.26
C LEU A 570 -1.98 -9.87 -30.57
N GLU A 571 -1.26 -8.83 -31.01
CA GLU A 571 -0.36 -8.89 -32.17
C GLU A 571 0.84 -9.82 -31.93
N ALA A 572 1.40 -9.79 -30.71
CA ALA A 572 2.48 -10.69 -30.33
C ALA A 572 2.09 -12.17 -30.44
N LEU A 573 0.80 -12.48 -30.31
CA LEU A 573 0.24 -13.82 -30.48
C LEU A 573 0.01 -14.23 -31.94
N ARG A 574 0.11 -13.31 -32.92
CA ARG A 574 -0.02 -13.65 -34.35
C ARG A 574 1.26 -14.26 -34.93
N HIS A 575 2.40 -13.94 -34.34
CA HIS A 575 3.71 -14.53 -34.66
C HIS A 575 3.97 -15.78 -33.81
#